data_AF-A0AA47MD05-F1
#
_entry.id   AF-A0AA47MD05-F1
#
_cell.length_a   1.000
_cell.length_b   1.000
_cell.length_c   1.000
_cell.angle_alpha   90.00
_cell.angle_beta   90.00
_cell.angle_gamma   90.00
#
_symmetry.space_group_name_H-M   'P 1'
#
loop_
_entity.id
_entity.type
_entity.pdbx_description
1 polymer ?
#
loop_
_entity_poly.entity_id
_entity_poly.type
_entity_poly.pdbx_seq_one_letter_code
_entity_poly.pdbx_strand_id
1 'polypeptide(L)'
;MTSGDLVAQFASGVNAVRPIVEEIKCLETDGIRITSPDFQGVVKCIIAQVVGDNLGLNAILGYIESFSGHHVCCWCSVERTVKTLTLALLMRSRASHQDDLTIGNPTLTGLKRDSFLNNLKFYHVTDNVAPDVMHDILEGIGPYEVKLILNSLIENNHLTLDKLNYRITSFNYGFADKRNKPSVISKHDL
;
A
#
# COMPACT_ATOMS: atom_id res chain seq x y z
N MET A 1 18.29 -28.83 -10.80
CA MET A 1 17.84 -27.94 -9.71
C MET A 1 17.17 -28.81 -8.67
N THR A 2 17.63 -28.77 -7.42
CA THR A 2 17.05 -29.58 -6.35
C THR A 2 15.88 -28.84 -5.72
N SER A 3 14.97 -29.57 -5.05
CA SER A 3 13.81 -28.98 -4.35
C SER A 3 14.21 -27.96 -3.27
N GLY A 4 15.44 -28.04 -2.72
CA GLY A 4 15.99 -27.07 -1.79
C GLY A 4 16.36 -25.71 -2.41
N ASP A 5 16.74 -25.69 -3.69
CA ASP A 5 17.11 -24.45 -4.40
C ASP A 5 15.89 -23.59 -4.74
N LEU A 6 14.74 -24.24 -4.96
CA LEU A 6 13.45 -23.56 -5.19
C LEU A 6 12.97 -22.87 -3.90
N VAL A 7 13.03 -23.55 -2.76
CA VAL A 7 12.58 -22.99 -1.46
C VAL A 7 13.43 -21.79 -1.03
N ALA A 8 14.75 -21.80 -1.29
CA ALA A 8 15.61 -20.65 -1.04
C ALA A 8 15.34 -19.48 -1.99
N GLN A 9 14.96 -19.73 -3.25
CA GLN A 9 14.53 -18.67 -4.17
C GLN A 9 13.24 -17.99 -3.68
N PHE A 10 12.29 -18.72 -3.09
CA PHE A 10 11.04 -18.15 -2.56
C PHE A 10 11.15 -17.54 -1.15
N ALA A 11 12.33 -17.55 -0.52
CA ALA A 11 12.51 -17.09 0.86
C ALA A 11 12.41 -15.55 1.04
N SER A 12 12.51 -14.77 -0.04
CA SER A 12 12.07 -13.37 -0.04
C SER A 12 10.74 -13.27 -0.77
N GLY A 13 9.72 -12.67 -0.13
CA GLY A 13 8.38 -12.51 -0.72
C GLY A 13 8.37 -11.85 -2.10
N VAL A 14 9.44 -11.10 -2.42
CA VAL A 14 9.75 -10.54 -3.73
C VAL A 14 9.86 -11.58 -4.85
N ASN A 15 10.55 -12.70 -4.61
CA ASN A 15 10.77 -13.71 -5.65
C ASN A 15 9.53 -14.55 -5.92
N ALA A 16 8.57 -14.58 -4.97
CA ALA A 16 7.25 -15.17 -5.19
C ALA A 16 6.41 -14.40 -6.21
N VAL A 17 6.73 -13.13 -6.49
CA VAL A 17 6.02 -12.31 -7.50
C VAL A 17 6.46 -12.65 -8.93
N ARG A 18 7.66 -13.21 -9.11
CA ARG A 18 8.22 -13.46 -10.45
C ARG A 18 7.36 -14.41 -11.31
N PRO A 19 6.89 -15.58 -10.82
CA PRO A 19 6.00 -16.43 -11.61
C PRO A 19 4.71 -15.72 -12.03
N ILE A 20 4.13 -14.92 -11.12
CA ILE A 20 2.92 -14.13 -11.38
C ILE A 20 3.16 -13.11 -12.51
N VAL A 21 4.31 -12.43 -12.51
CA VAL A 21 4.66 -11.49 -13.58
C VAL A 21 4.75 -12.19 -14.94
N GLU A 22 5.37 -13.37 -15.01
CA GLU A 22 5.47 -14.11 -16.26
C GLU A 22 4.11 -14.59 -16.77
N GLU A 23 3.22 -15.05 -15.88
CA GLU A 23 1.84 -15.38 -16.26
C GLU A 23 1.09 -14.16 -16.80
N ILE A 24 1.23 -13.01 -16.15
CA ILE A 24 0.56 -11.77 -16.59
C ILE A 24 1.11 -11.30 -17.94
N LYS A 25 2.42 -11.46 -18.22
CA LYS A 25 2.99 -11.17 -19.55
C LYS A 25 2.29 -11.98 -20.66
N CYS A 26 2.03 -13.27 -20.40
CA CYS A 26 1.27 -14.10 -21.32
C CYS A 26 -0.18 -13.59 -21.45
N LEU A 27 -0.82 -13.21 -20.35
CA LEU A 27 -2.20 -12.71 -20.37
C LEU A 27 -2.36 -11.34 -21.08
N GLU A 28 -1.39 -10.44 -20.97
CA GLU A 28 -1.43 -9.13 -21.65
C GLU A 28 -1.06 -9.23 -23.15
N THR A 29 -0.29 -10.26 -23.52
CA THR A 29 0.17 -10.49 -24.90
C THR A 29 -0.80 -11.38 -25.67
N ASP A 30 -1.06 -12.57 -25.16
CA ASP A 30 -1.83 -13.63 -25.81
C ASP A 30 -3.29 -13.65 -25.35
N GLY A 31 -3.54 -13.34 -24.08
CA GLY A 31 -4.88 -13.35 -23.48
C GLY A 31 -5.49 -14.74 -23.30
N ILE A 32 -6.76 -14.78 -22.91
CA ILE A 32 -7.55 -15.99 -22.70
C ILE A 32 -8.64 -16.07 -23.76
N ARG A 33 -8.69 -17.18 -24.50
CA ARG A 33 -9.81 -17.48 -25.39
C ARG A 33 -11.03 -17.83 -24.54
N ILE A 34 -12.08 -17.03 -24.65
CA ILE A 34 -13.38 -17.31 -24.02
C ILE A 34 -14.37 -17.66 -25.12
N THR A 35 -15.05 -18.79 -24.93
CA THR A 35 -16.14 -19.27 -25.78
C THR A 35 -17.34 -19.53 -24.89
N SER A 36 -18.31 -18.61 -24.91
CA SER A 36 -19.59 -18.71 -24.23
C SER A 36 -20.73 -18.32 -25.19
N PRO A 37 -22.01 -18.57 -24.83
CA PRO A 37 -23.14 -18.10 -25.64
C PRO A 37 -23.14 -16.59 -25.86
N ASP A 38 -22.68 -15.81 -24.87
CA ASP A 38 -22.70 -14.34 -24.88
C ASP A 38 -21.43 -13.72 -25.47
N PHE A 39 -20.33 -14.47 -25.54
CA PHE A 39 -19.04 -13.95 -26.00
C PHE A 39 -18.17 -15.02 -26.67
N GLN A 40 -17.64 -14.69 -27.84
CA GLN A 40 -16.55 -15.44 -28.48
C GLN A 40 -15.41 -14.50 -28.83
N GLY A 41 -14.26 -14.70 -28.19
CA GLY A 41 -13.12 -13.81 -28.41
C GLY A 41 -11.95 -14.10 -27.49
N VAL A 42 -10.91 -13.28 -27.63
CA VAL A 42 -9.76 -13.29 -26.71
C VAL A 42 -9.91 -12.12 -25.77
N VAL A 43 -9.84 -12.38 -24.48
CA VAL A 43 -9.78 -11.35 -23.43
C VAL A 43 -8.34 -11.23 -22.96
N LYS A 44 -7.78 -10.03 -23.06
CA LYS A 44 -6.45 -9.71 -22.53
C LYS A 44 -6.58 -9.12 -21.14
N CYS A 45 -5.68 -9.51 -20.25
CA CYS A 45 -5.67 -9.03 -18.87
C CYS A 45 -4.42 -8.19 -18.63
N ILE A 46 -4.55 -7.12 -17.86
CA ILE A 46 -3.44 -6.28 -17.42
C ILE A 46 -3.55 -6.06 -15.91
N ILE A 47 -2.46 -5.68 -15.26
CA ILE A 47 -2.51 -5.20 -13.88
C ILE A 47 -3.13 -3.81 -13.87
N ALA A 48 -4.24 -3.66 -13.15
CA ALA A 48 -4.82 -2.35 -12.89
C ALA A 48 -4.07 -1.62 -11.77
N GLN A 49 -3.86 -2.28 -10.63
CA GLN A 49 -3.22 -1.71 -9.45
C GLN A 49 -2.47 -2.78 -8.65
N VAL A 50 -1.42 -2.37 -7.94
CA VAL A 50 -0.74 -3.17 -6.92
C VAL A 50 -0.89 -2.43 -5.61
N VAL A 51 -1.61 -3.05 -4.67
CA VAL A 51 -1.96 -2.45 -3.37
C VAL A 51 -1.44 -3.36 -2.26
N GLY A 52 -1.05 -2.76 -1.15
CA GLY A 52 -0.61 -3.47 0.04
C GLY A 52 -0.15 -2.49 1.11
N ASP A 53 0.24 -3.03 2.26
CA ASP A 53 0.85 -2.24 3.31
C ASP A 53 2.18 -1.63 2.86
N ASN A 54 2.63 -0.59 3.57
CA ASN A 54 3.86 0.11 3.22
C ASN A 54 5.07 -0.83 3.14
N LEU A 55 5.15 -1.81 4.04
CA LEU A 55 6.26 -2.76 4.09
C LEU A 55 6.27 -3.69 2.87
N GLY A 56 5.14 -4.31 2.55
CA GLY A 56 4.99 -5.22 1.43
C GLY A 56 5.15 -4.50 0.09
N LEU A 57 4.56 -3.32 -0.08
CA LEU A 57 4.72 -2.53 -1.30
C LEU A 57 6.17 -2.12 -1.54
N ASN A 58 6.85 -1.54 -0.55
CA ASN A 58 8.26 -1.18 -0.73
C ASN A 58 9.10 -2.40 -1.12
N ALA A 59 8.87 -3.55 -0.47
CA ALA A 59 9.56 -4.79 -0.78
C ALA A 59 9.35 -5.23 -2.24
N ILE A 60 8.09 -5.31 -2.71
CA ILE A 60 7.75 -5.77 -4.07
C ILE A 60 8.22 -4.79 -5.14
N LEU A 61 8.01 -3.50 -4.92
CA LEU A 61 8.35 -2.42 -5.85
C LEU A 61 9.86 -2.11 -5.89
N GLY A 62 10.66 -2.66 -4.97
CA GLY A 62 12.11 -2.57 -4.99
C GLY A 62 12.70 -1.41 -4.18
N TYR A 63 11.88 -0.74 -3.37
CA TYR A 63 12.29 0.33 -2.46
C TYR A 63 12.72 -0.20 -1.10
N ILE A 64 13.32 0.67 -0.27
CA ILE A 64 13.73 0.33 1.09
C ILE A 64 12.52 0.05 1.99
N GLU A 65 12.62 -0.99 2.81
CA GLU A 65 11.62 -1.36 3.81
C GLU A 65 11.88 -0.70 5.18
N SER A 66 12.97 0.05 5.29
CA SER A 66 13.34 0.75 6.51
C SER A 66 12.73 2.14 6.54
N PHE A 67 11.69 2.32 7.35
CA PHE A 67 11.00 3.61 7.52
C PHE A 67 11.75 4.63 8.39
N SER A 68 12.96 4.30 8.84
CA SER A 68 13.89 5.23 9.49
C SER A 68 14.90 5.88 8.54
N GLY A 69 14.90 5.48 7.26
CA GLY A 69 15.78 6.04 6.22
C GLY A 69 15.44 7.48 5.81
N HIS A 70 16.26 8.03 4.90
CA HIS A 70 16.08 9.39 4.35
C HIS A 70 14.94 9.44 3.34
N HIS A 71 14.93 8.54 2.36
CA HIS A 71 13.93 8.51 1.28
C HIS A 71 13.08 7.24 1.37
N VAL A 72 11.98 7.30 2.12
CA VAL A 72 11.17 6.12 2.48
C VAL A 72 9.90 5.95 1.63
N CYS A 73 9.54 6.97 0.85
CA CYS A 73 8.34 6.95 0.02
C CYS A 73 8.64 6.28 -1.33
N CYS A 74 7.77 5.34 -1.73
CA CYS A 74 7.83 4.72 -3.05
C CYS A 74 7.19 5.58 -4.16
N TRP A 75 6.54 6.69 -3.81
CA TRP A 75 5.83 7.56 -4.77
C TRP A 75 6.61 8.84 -5.09
N CYS A 76 7.37 9.36 -4.12
CA CYS A 76 8.13 10.59 -4.26
C CYS A 76 9.57 10.42 -3.74
N SER A 77 10.45 11.31 -4.16
CA SER A 77 11.86 11.32 -3.73
C SER A 77 12.12 12.27 -2.56
N VAL A 78 11.08 12.65 -1.82
CA VAL A 78 11.20 13.60 -0.70
C VAL A 78 11.87 12.95 0.50
N GLU A 79 12.72 13.72 1.19
CA GLU A 79 13.33 13.28 2.44
C GLU A 79 12.28 13.26 3.56
N ARG A 80 12.32 12.23 4.41
CA ARG A 80 11.41 11.99 5.54
C ARG A 80 11.29 13.16 6.51
N THR A 81 12.31 14.02 6.59
CA THR A 81 12.33 15.21 7.46
C THR A 81 11.38 16.31 6.98
N VAL A 82 11.02 16.30 5.69
CA VAL A 82 10.13 17.28 5.09
C VAL A 82 8.68 16.89 5.39
N LYS A 83 7.97 17.76 6.12
CA LYS A 83 6.57 17.54 6.55
C LYS A 83 5.55 18.34 5.74
N THR A 84 5.98 19.06 4.71
CA THR A 84 5.11 19.88 3.87
C THR A 84 4.53 19.06 2.73
N LEU A 85 3.29 19.40 2.33
CA LEU A 85 2.60 18.78 1.20
C LEU A 85 3.54 18.78 -0.02
N THR A 86 3.80 17.59 -0.56
CA THR A 86 4.74 17.40 -1.65
C THR A 86 4.26 18.12 -2.90
N LEU A 87 5.14 18.90 -3.51
CA LEU A 87 4.95 19.45 -4.85
C LEU A 87 4.93 18.28 -5.85
N ALA A 88 4.04 18.34 -6.84
CA ALA A 88 4.00 17.38 -7.96
C ALA A 88 5.37 17.18 -8.66
N LEU A 89 6.28 18.16 -8.51
CA LEU A 89 7.64 18.15 -9.03
C LEU A 89 8.57 17.11 -8.41
N LEU A 90 8.23 16.56 -7.23
CA LEU A 90 9.09 15.60 -6.50
C LEU A 90 8.56 14.16 -6.59
N MET A 91 7.49 13.94 -7.37
CA MET A 91 7.00 12.60 -7.67
C MET A 91 8.03 11.85 -8.52
N ARG A 92 8.23 10.56 -8.22
CA ARG A 92 9.13 9.72 -9.00
C ARG A 92 8.56 9.58 -10.41
N SER A 93 9.42 9.77 -11.40
CA SER A 93 9.12 9.53 -12.81
C SER A 93 9.96 8.35 -13.31
N ARG A 94 9.62 7.80 -14.48
CA ARG A 94 10.45 6.77 -15.13
C ARG A 94 11.90 7.21 -15.31
N ALA A 95 12.12 8.48 -15.66
CA ALA A 95 13.45 9.05 -15.83
C ALA A 95 14.22 9.07 -14.48
N SER A 96 13.62 9.67 -13.43
CA SER A 96 14.27 9.73 -12.12
C SER A 96 14.47 8.34 -11.50
N HIS A 97 13.55 7.40 -11.74
CA HIS A 97 13.70 6.01 -11.30
C HIS A 97 14.89 5.33 -11.98
N GLN A 98 15.08 5.56 -13.28
CA GLN A 98 16.25 5.05 -14.00
C GLN A 98 17.56 5.70 -13.53
N ASP A 99 17.54 7.00 -13.21
CA ASP A 99 18.68 7.69 -12.60
C ASP A 99 19.01 7.09 -11.22
N ASP A 100 17.99 6.85 -10.38
CA ASP A 100 18.14 6.22 -9.07
C ASP A 100 18.72 4.80 -9.16
N LEU A 101 18.30 4.01 -10.15
CA LEU A 101 18.88 2.69 -10.44
C LEU A 101 20.35 2.78 -10.84
N THR A 102 20.70 3.81 -11.61
CA THR A 102 22.08 4.05 -12.05
C THR A 102 22.97 4.50 -10.89
N ILE A 103 22.43 5.31 -9.98
CA ILE A 103 23.11 5.70 -8.74
C ILE A 103 23.36 4.48 -7.85
N GLY A 104 22.41 3.55 -7.78
CA GLY A 104 22.59 2.27 -7.08
C GLY A 104 22.85 2.39 -5.57
N ASN A 105 22.42 3.50 -4.95
CA ASN A 105 22.63 3.79 -3.54
C ASN A 105 21.29 3.99 -2.80
N PRO A 106 20.77 2.95 -2.11
CA PRO A 106 19.47 3.01 -1.45
C PRO A 106 19.40 4.05 -0.33
N THR A 107 20.53 4.41 0.29
CA THR A 107 20.57 5.44 1.32
C THR A 107 20.27 6.82 0.74
N LEU A 108 20.70 7.09 -0.50
CA LEU A 108 20.50 8.36 -1.19
C LEU A 108 19.18 8.42 -1.95
N THR A 109 18.69 7.29 -2.48
CA THR A 109 17.55 7.29 -3.41
C THR A 109 16.32 6.59 -2.85
N GLY A 110 16.47 5.77 -1.80
CA GLY A 110 15.42 4.89 -1.31
C GLY A 110 15.13 3.68 -2.21
N LEU A 111 15.82 3.54 -3.35
CA LEU A 111 15.62 2.45 -4.31
C LEU A 111 16.73 1.41 -4.19
N LYS A 112 16.37 0.14 -4.00
CA LYS A 112 17.32 -0.99 -3.86
C LYS A 112 17.56 -1.73 -5.16
N ARG A 113 16.53 -1.87 -5.97
CA ARG A 113 16.54 -2.67 -7.19
C ARG A 113 15.37 -2.27 -8.07
N ASP A 114 15.44 -2.68 -9.33
CA ASP A 114 14.28 -2.56 -10.20
C ASP A 114 13.20 -3.60 -9.84
N SER A 115 11.93 -3.25 -10.08
CA SER A 115 10.81 -4.15 -9.82
C SER A 115 10.61 -5.12 -10.98
N PHE A 116 10.33 -6.39 -10.69
CA PHE A 116 9.93 -7.35 -11.73
C PHE A 116 8.67 -6.91 -12.48
N LEU A 117 7.79 -6.16 -11.83
CA LEU A 117 6.56 -5.64 -12.42
C LEU A 117 6.82 -4.63 -13.55
N ASN A 118 7.98 -3.96 -13.57
CA ASN A 118 8.36 -3.05 -14.66
C ASN A 118 8.63 -3.77 -15.99
N ASN A 119 8.71 -5.11 -15.98
CA ASN A 119 8.81 -5.92 -17.21
C ASN A 119 7.46 -6.11 -17.92
N LEU A 120 6.35 -5.70 -17.32
CA LEU A 120 5.03 -5.75 -17.94
C LEU A 120 4.86 -4.58 -18.91
N LYS A 121 4.14 -4.82 -20.01
CA LYS A 121 3.97 -3.83 -21.08
C LYS A 121 3.18 -2.60 -20.64
N PHE A 122 2.18 -2.80 -19.77
CA PHE A 122 1.24 -1.76 -19.39
C PHE A 122 1.39 -1.29 -17.94
N TYR A 123 2.45 -1.71 -17.24
CA TYR A 123 2.69 -1.35 -15.85
C TYR A 123 4.09 -0.76 -15.65
N HIS A 124 4.19 0.21 -14.74
CA HIS A 124 5.44 0.66 -14.17
C HIS A 124 5.19 1.25 -12.78
N VAL A 125 6.13 1.02 -11.86
CA VAL A 125 6.01 1.40 -10.44
C VAL A 125 5.76 2.90 -10.22
N THR A 126 6.27 3.75 -11.10
CA THR A 126 6.09 5.22 -11.02
C THR A 126 4.75 5.72 -11.55
N ASP A 127 4.09 4.93 -12.39
CA ASP A 127 2.88 5.36 -13.10
C ASP A 127 1.62 4.78 -12.46
N ASN A 128 1.74 3.61 -11.80
CA ASN A 128 0.64 2.88 -11.19
C ASN A 128 0.73 2.94 -9.67
N VAL A 129 0.74 4.17 -9.18
CA VAL A 129 0.72 4.49 -7.75
C VAL A 129 -0.69 4.28 -7.21
N ALA A 130 -0.83 3.45 -6.17
CA ALA A 130 -2.13 3.12 -5.58
C ALA A 130 -2.09 3.26 -4.05
N PRO A 131 -3.01 4.04 -3.44
CA PRO A 131 -3.18 4.08 -1.99
C PRO A 131 -3.81 2.79 -1.47
N ASP A 132 -3.54 2.46 -0.21
CA ASP A 132 -4.24 1.42 0.52
C ASP A 132 -5.23 2.07 1.49
N VAL A 133 -6.52 2.04 1.17
CA VAL A 133 -7.55 2.67 2.03
C VAL A 133 -7.57 2.06 3.44
N MET A 134 -7.28 0.76 3.57
CA MET A 134 -7.27 0.11 4.87
C MET A 134 -6.10 0.63 5.72
N HIS A 135 -4.88 0.62 5.16
CA HIS A 135 -3.69 1.00 5.93
C HIS A 135 -3.47 2.52 6.02
N ASP A 136 -3.76 3.27 4.97
CA ASP A 136 -3.52 4.72 4.92
C ASP A 136 -4.64 5.51 5.61
N ILE A 137 -5.90 5.08 5.44
CA ILE A 137 -7.07 5.78 5.99
C ILE A 137 -7.59 5.11 7.26
N LEU A 138 -7.98 3.84 7.20
CA LEU A 138 -8.72 3.21 8.30
C LEU A 138 -7.82 2.89 9.51
N GLU A 139 -6.61 2.40 9.28
CA GLU A 139 -5.59 2.17 10.31
C GLU A 139 -4.64 3.36 10.48
N GLY A 140 -4.48 4.15 9.41
CA GLY A 140 -3.59 5.31 9.35
C GLY A 140 -4.21 6.57 9.94
N ILE A 141 -4.60 7.52 9.10
CA ILE A 141 -5.00 8.87 9.55
C ILE A 141 -6.40 8.93 10.18
N GLY A 142 -7.31 8.03 9.79
CA GLY A 142 -8.71 8.03 10.21
C GLY A 142 -8.92 8.01 11.73
N PRO A 143 -8.24 7.13 12.50
CA PRO A 143 -8.32 7.14 13.95
C PRO A 143 -7.90 8.48 14.59
N TYR A 144 -6.93 9.19 14.01
CA TYR A 144 -6.50 10.51 14.49
C TYR A 144 -7.56 11.57 14.22
N GLU A 145 -8.10 11.62 13.00
CA GLU A 145 -9.17 12.56 12.64
C GLU A 145 -10.43 12.36 13.48
N VAL A 146 -10.83 11.09 13.68
CA VAL A 146 -11.99 10.77 14.53
C VAL A 146 -11.77 11.26 15.96
N LYS A 147 -10.56 11.11 16.52
CA LYS A 147 -10.23 11.63 17.85
C LYS A 147 -10.36 13.16 17.91
N LEU A 148 -9.80 13.87 16.95
CA LEU A 148 -9.87 15.35 16.88
C LEU A 148 -11.32 15.83 16.80
N ILE A 149 -12.14 15.19 15.96
CA ILE A 149 -13.57 15.50 15.83
C ILE A 149 -14.30 15.24 17.15
N LEU A 150 -14.08 14.08 17.78
CA LEU A 150 -14.69 13.74 19.06
C LEU A 150 -14.28 14.72 20.17
N ASN A 151 -13.00 15.09 20.23
CA ASN A 151 -12.52 16.06 21.22
C ASN A 151 -13.20 17.43 21.01
N SER A 152 -13.27 17.92 19.77
CA SER A 152 -13.95 19.17 19.44
C SER A 152 -15.44 19.16 19.82
N LEU A 153 -16.15 18.05 19.58
CA LEU A 153 -17.56 17.91 19.97
C LEU A 153 -17.74 17.92 21.49
N ILE A 154 -16.78 17.38 22.24
CA ILE A 154 -16.80 17.36 23.71
C ILE A 154 -16.50 18.76 24.27
N GLU A 155 -15.47 19.43 23.77
CA GLU A 155 -15.11 20.79 24.19
C GLU A 155 -16.22 21.80 23.93
N ASN A 156 -16.95 21.65 22.82
CA ASN A 156 -18.10 22.48 22.47
C ASN A 156 -19.41 22.05 23.14
N ASN A 157 -19.37 21.11 24.09
CA ASN A 157 -20.53 20.59 24.84
C ASN A 157 -21.65 19.98 23.97
N HIS A 158 -21.34 19.52 22.76
CA HIS A 158 -22.28 18.78 21.92
C HIS A 158 -22.40 17.30 22.33
N LEU A 159 -21.39 16.78 23.05
CA LEU A 159 -21.31 15.42 23.56
C LEU A 159 -20.52 15.43 24.88
N THR A 160 -20.73 14.46 25.76
CA THR A 160 -19.83 14.25 26.92
C THR A 160 -19.09 12.94 26.77
N LEU A 161 -17.87 12.87 27.33
CA LEU A 161 -17.06 11.66 27.32
C LEU A 161 -17.80 10.47 27.97
N ASP A 162 -18.50 10.72 29.07
CA ASP A 162 -19.32 9.69 29.74
C ASP A 162 -20.44 9.17 28.84
N LYS A 163 -21.12 10.08 28.11
CA LYS A 163 -22.18 9.69 27.18
C LYS A 163 -21.64 8.88 26.00
N LEU A 164 -20.47 9.26 25.48
CA LEU A 164 -19.80 8.52 24.42
C LEU A 164 -19.39 7.13 24.88
N ASN A 165 -18.70 7.01 26.01
CA ASN A 165 -18.28 5.72 26.58
C ASN A 165 -19.45 4.82 26.94
N TYR A 166 -20.53 5.40 27.46
CA TYR A 166 -21.78 4.67 27.67
C TYR A 166 -22.34 4.12 26.36
N ARG A 167 -22.35 4.91 25.27
CA ARG A 167 -22.80 4.43 23.95
C ARG A 167 -21.88 3.36 23.39
N ILE A 168 -20.57 3.51 23.47
CA ILE A 168 -19.60 2.51 23.02
C ILE A 168 -19.85 1.17 23.71
N THR A 169 -20.10 1.16 25.01
CA THR A 169 -20.27 -0.07 25.79
C THR A 169 -21.66 -0.70 25.68
N SER A 170 -22.70 0.12 25.45
CA SER A 170 -24.10 -0.35 25.37
C SER A 170 -24.59 -0.62 23.95
N PHE A 171 -23.88 -0.16 22.92
CA PHE A 171 -24.26 -0.41 21.53
C PHE A 171 -24.24 -1.90 21.21
N ASN A 172 -25.27 -2.37 20.49
CA ASN A 172 -25.36 -3.76 20.05
C ASN A 172 -24.60 -3.95 18.74
N TYR A 173 -23.33 -4.33 18.83
CA TYR A 173 -22.47 -4.62 17.66
C TYR A 173 -22.84 -5.93 16.93
N GLY A 174 -23.78 -6.72 17.45
CA GLY A 174 -24.09 -8.03 16.90
C GLY A 174 -23.01 -9.08 17.18
N PHE A 175 -23.27 -10.32 16.78
CA PHE A 175 -22.41 -11.47 17.11
C PHE A 175 -21.03 -11.39 16.43
N ALA A 176 -20.97 -10.95 15.17
CA ALA A 176 -19.74 -10.88 14.39
C ALA A 176 -18.73 -9.89 14.99
N ASP A 177 -19.19 -8.72 15.42
CA ASP A 177 -18.32 -7.62 15.84
C ASP A 177 -18.22 -7.45 17.37
N LYS A 178 -18.87 -8.32 18.15
CA LYS A 178 -18.79 -8.27 19.63
C LYS A 178 -17.36 -8.30 20.16
N ARG A 179 -16.45 -8.97 19.44
CA ARG A 179 -15.02 -9.06 19.77
C ARG A 179 -14.20 -7.85 19.29
N ASN A 180 -14.71 -7.11 18.30
CA ASN A 180 -14.06 -5.94 17.69
C ASN A 180 -14.65 -4.61 18.18
N LYS A 181 -15.40 -4.62 19.30
CA LYS A 181 -15.98 -3.40 19.85
C LYS A 181 -14.89 -2.40 20.26
N PRO A 182 -15.08 -1.09 20.04
CA PRO A 182 -14.12 -0.08 20.49
C PRO A 182 -13.92 -0.12 22.01
N SER A 183 -12.70 0.19 22.45
CA SER A 183 -12.41 0.41 23.87
C SER A 183 -13.03 1.72 24.35
N VAL A 184 -13.25 1.83 25.66
CA VAL A 184 -13.58 3.11 26.28
C VAL A 184 -12.44 4.09 26.09
N ILE A 185 -12.78 5.35 25.90
CA ILE A 185 -11.87 6.46 25.62
C ILE A 185 -11.61 7.20 26.95
N SER A 186 -10.35 7.44 27.28
CA SER A 186 -9.95 8.30 28.39
C SER A 186 -9.67 9.72 27.90
N LYS A 187 -9.59 10.69 28.82
CA LYS A 187 -9.17 12.07 28.48
C LYS A 187 -7.75 12.15 27.90
N HIS A 188 -6.89 11.18 28.19
CA HIS A 188 -5.54 11.12 27.62
C HIS A 188 -5.55 10.60 26.17
N ASP A 189 -6.62 9.92 25.76
CA ASP A 189 -6.76 9.36 24.41
C ASP A 189 -7.34 10.36 23.39
N LEU A 190 -7.81 11.51 23.87
CA LEU A 190 -8.43 12.61 23.12
C LEU A 190 -7.45 13.76 22.87
#